data_AF-Q9ZN88-F1
#
_entry.id   AF-Q9ZN88-F1
#
_cell.length_a   1.000
_cell.length_b   1.000
_cell.length_c   1.000
_cell.angle_alpha   90.00
_cell.angle_beta   90.00
_cell.angle_gamma   90.00
#
_symmetry.space_group_name_H-M   'P 1'
#
loop_
_entity.id
_entity.type
_entity.pdbx_description
1 polymer ?
#
loop_
_entity_poly.entity_id
_entity_poly.type
_entity_poly.pdbx_seq_one_letter_code
_entity_poly.pdbx_strand_id
1 'polypeptide(L)'
;FDEQSDEYKGVVLNNDSIKVAIEAGSEVGWHKYVGSNGIFIGMKNFGESAPYEALYKHFNISADYVVKCVCENACHSAAHKIT
;
A
#
# COMPACT_ATOMS: atom_id res chain seq x y z
N PHE A 1 -2.67 14.95 -9.87
CA PHE A 1 -1.46 14.13 -10.06
C PHE A 1 -1.48 13.45 -11.42
N ASP A 2 -2.58 12.79 -11.82
CA ASP A 2 -2.69 12.13 -13.13
C ASP A 2 -2.38 13.04 -14.34
N GLU A 3 -2.80 14.30 -14.27
CA GLU A 3 -2.58 15.32 -15.33
C GLU A 3 -1.12 15.81 -15.43
N GLN A 4 -0.24 15.40 -14.52
CA GLN A 4 1.16 15.80 -14.53
C GLN A 4 1.95 15.00 -15.59
N SER A 5 3.11 15.52 -15.99
CA SER A 5 4.01 14.84 -16.93
C SER A 5 4.46 13.48 -16.39
N ASP A 6 4.75 12.54 -17.28
CA ASP A 6 5.24 11.21 -16.89
C ASP A 6 6.58 11.27 -16.16
N GLU A 7 7.41 12.25 -16.51
CA GLU A 7 8.69 12.49 -15.84
C GLU A 7 8.49 12.93 -14.37
N TYR A 8 7.55 13.85 -14.12
CA TYR A 8 7.21 14.24 -12.75
C TYR A 8 6.61 13.07 -11.95
N LYS A 9 5.70 12.30 -12.56
CA LYS A 9 5.09 11.13 -11.93
C LYS A 9 6.16 10.07 -11.60
N GLY A 10 7.13 9.85 -12.49
CA GLY A 10 8.25 8.93 -12.29
C GLY A 10 9.17 9.34 -11.14
N VAL A 11 9.47 10.64 -11.03
CA VAL A 11 10.25 11.19 -9.89
C VAL A 11 9.52 11.01 -8.57
N VAL A 12 8.21 11.30 -8.53
CA VAL A 12 7.41 11.20 -7.29
C VAL A 12 7.20 9.75 -6.87
N LEU A 13 6.84 8.85 -7.80
CA LEU A 13 6.49 7.48 -7.46
C LEU A 13 7.70 6.56 -7.34
N ASN A 14 8.84 6.91 -7.94
CA ASN A 14 10.04 6.07 -8.01
C ASN A 14 9.72 4.61 -8.37
N ASN A 15 9.78 4.29 -9.66
CA ASN A 15 9.34 2.99 -10.18
C ASN A 15 10.09 1.79 -9.56
N ASP A 16 11.31 1.98 -9.07
CA ASP A 16 12.13 0.92 -8.45
C ASP A 16 11.85 0.71 -6.96
N SER A 17 10.93 1.48 -6.37
CA SER A 17 10.55 1.37 -4.96
C SER A 17 9.35 0.44 -4.72
N ILE A 18 9.35 -0.21 -3.54
CA ILE A 18 8.14 -0.81 -2.96
C ILE A 18 7.22 0.34 -2.57
N LYS A 19 6.01 0.33 -3.12
CA LYS A 19 5.00 1.36 -2.89
C LYS A 19 3.88 0.81 -2.03
N VAL A 20 3.46 1.61 -1.06
CA VAL A 20 2.34 1.31 -0.17
C VAL A 20 1.29 2.41 -0.30
N ALA A 21 0.08 2.06 -0.73
CA ALA A 21 -1.08 2.94 -0.64
C ALA A 21 -1.79 2.68 0.70
N ILE A 22 -2.11 3.75 1.42
CA ILE A 22 -2.77 3.68 2.72
C ILE A 22 -4.00 4.59 2.68
N GLU A 23 -5.20 4.00 2.74
CA GLU A 23 -6.46 4.74 2.72
C GLU A 23 -7.52 3.98 3.53
N ALA A 24 -8.26 4.66 4.41
CA ALA A 24 -9.42 4.08 5.10
C ALA A 24 -10.64 3.99 4.17
N GLY A 25 -10.47 3.26 3.07
CA GLY A 25 -11.41 3.13 1.97
C GLY A 25 -11.06 1.92 1.09
N SER A 26 -11.68 1.86 -0.09
CA SER A 26 -11.47 0.77 -1.04
C SER A 26 -10.13 0.88 -1.75
N GLU A 27 -9.56 -0.25 -2.16
CA GLU A 27 -8.34 -0.26 -2.97
C GLU A 27 -8.54 0.19 -4.43
N VAL A 28 -9.80 0.33 -4.86
CA VAL A 28 -10.14 0.69 -6.23
C VAL A 28 -9.50 2.02 -6.61
N GLY A 29 -8.68 2.00 -7.65
CA GLY A 29 -7.96 3.17 -8.15
C GLY A 29 -6.53 3.31 -7.63
N TRP A 30 -6.11 2.55 -6.60
CA TRP A 30 -4.74 2.62 -6.07
C TRP A 30 -3.75 1.73 -6.82
N HIS A 31 -4.21 0.62 -7.40
CA HIS A 31 -3.35 -0.33 -8.12
C HIS A 31 -2.55 0.30 -9.27
N LYS A 32 -3.07 1.35 -9.94
CA LYS A 32 -2.35 2.05 -11.02
C LYS A 32 -1.11 2.80 -10.53
N TYR A 33 -1.03 3.12 -9.24
CA TYR A 33 0.12 3.84 -8.67
C TYR A 33 1.10 2.89 -7.96
N VAL A 34 0.59 1.91 -7.21
CA VAL A 34 1.45 1.01 -6.44
C VAL A 34 2.09 -0.09 -7.30
N GLY A 35 1.50 -0.41 -8.46
CA GLY A 35 2.03 -1.39 -9.40
C GLY A 35 1.84 -2.85 -8.96
N SER A 36 2.44 -3.79 -9.70
CA SER A 36 2.28 -5.24 -9.48
C SER A 36 2.85 -5.75 -8.15
N ASN A 37 3.90 -5.09 -7.65
CA ASN A 37 4.51 -5.42 -6.36
C ASN A 37 4.02 -4.49 -5.23
N GLY A 38 2.96 -3.73 -5.50
CA GLY A 38 2.41 -2.74 -4.59
C GLY A 38 1.67 -3.35 -3.41
N ILE A 39 1.67 -2.65 -2.28
CA ILE A 39 0.91 -3.01 -1.08
C ILE A 39 -0.24 -2.01 -0.92
N PHE A 40 -1.43 -2.48 -0.55
CA PHE A 40 -2.55 -1.64 -0.16
C PHE A 40 -2.98 -1.96 1.27
N ILE A 41 -3.08 -0.92 2.10
CA ILE A 41 -3.57 -0.98 3.47
C ILE A 41 -4.84 -0.13 3.57
N GLY A 42 -5.97 -0.76 3.87
CA GLY A 42 -7.26 -0.08 3.89
C GLY A 42 -8.42 -1.03 4.13
N MET A 43 -9.63 -0.60 3.76
CA MET A 43 -10.85 -1.35 4.02
C MET A 43 -11.13 -2.37 2.92
N LYS A 44 -11.39 -3.61 3.31
CA LYS A 44 -11.74 -4.71 2.38
C LYS A 44 -13.23 -5.05 2.36
N ASN A 45 -13.97 -4.59 3.36
CA ASN A 45 -15.40 -4.80 3.53
C ASN A 45 -16.04 -3.51 4.04
N PHE A 46 -17.36 -3.54 4.28
CA PHE A 46 -18.07 -2.46 4.96
C PHE A 46 -17.50 -2.19 6.36
N GLY A 47 -17.82 -1.00 6.87
CA GLY A 47 -17.47 -0.58 8.22
C GLY A 47 -18.29 -1.32 9.29
N GLU A 48 -17.95 -1.04 10.54
CA GLU A 48 -18.59 -1.59 11.73
C GLU A 48 -18.89 -0.48 12.73
N SER A 49 -19.81 -0.72 13.67
CA SER A 49 -20.16 0.25 14.72
C SER A 49 -19.22 0.11 15.93
N ALA A 50 -18.16 0.90 15.97
CA ALA A 50 -17.22 0.95 17.09
C ALA A 50 -16.42 2.28 17.10
N PRO A 51 -15.70 2.62 18.20
CA PRO A 51 -14.72 3.71 18.20
C PRO A 51 -13.63 3.51 17.15
N TYR A 52 -13.09 4.60 16.59
CA TYR A 52 -12.18 4.52 15.44
C TYR A 52 -10.90 3.74 15.74
N GLU A 53 -10.39 3.76 16.97
CA GLU A 53 -9.19 3.00 17.35
C GLU A 53 -9.41 1.50 17.21
N ALA A 54 -10.61 1.03 17.58
CA ALA A 54 -11.00 -0.37 17.41
C ALA A 54 -11.14 -0.72 15.93
N LEU A 55 -11.74 0.17 15.13
CA LEU A 55 -11.88 -0.02 13.68
C LEU A 55 -10.54 -0.04 12.96
N TYR A 56 -9.62 0.88 13.28
CA TYR A 56 -8.29 0.93 12.66
C TYR A 56 -7.48 -0.32 12.97
N LYS A 57 -7.56 -0.81 14.22
CA LYS A 57 -6.97 -2.11 14.58
C LYS A 57 -7.63 -3.26 13.82
N HIS A 58 -8.95 -3.28 13.70
CA HIS A 58 -9.69 -4.32 12.99
C HIS A 58 -9.32 -4.37 11.49
N PHE A 59 -9.21 -3.22 10.83
CA PHE A 59 -8.83 -3.10 9.42
C PHE A 59 -7.32 -3.07 9.19
N ASN A 60 -6.51 -3.29 10.23
CA ASN A 60 -5.04 -3.25 10.17
C ASN A 60 -4.45 -1.93 9.63
N ILE A 61 -5.15 -0.82 9.82
CA ILE A 61 -4.69 0.52 9.45
C ILE A 61 -3.80 1.03 10.59
N SER A 62 -2.56 0.56 10.64
CA SER A 62 -1.59 0.88 11.69
C SER A 62 -0.16 0.88 11.16
N ALA A 63 0.72 1.65 11.82
CA ALA A 63 2.13 1.73 11.46
C ALA A 63 2.83 0.35 11.53
N ASP A 64 2.57 -0.43 12.60
CA ASP A 64 3.18 -1.75 12.78
C ASP A 64 2.82 -2.71 11.65
N TYR A 65 1.56 -2.68 11.21
CA TYR A 65 1.12 -3.53 10.10
C TYR A 65 1.72 -3.10 8.77
N VAL A 66 1.86 -1.79 8.52
CA VAL A 66 2.56 -1.26 7.33
C VAL A 66 4.01 -1.77 7.30
N VAL A 67 4.74 -1.62 8.41
CA VAL A 67 6.13 -2.09 8.52
C VAL A 67 6.21 -3.59 8.27
N LYS A 68 5.34 -4.38 8.91
CA LYS A 68 5.26 -5.83 8.70
C LYS A 68 5.12 -6.18 7.21
N CYS A 69 4.14 -5.60 6.51
CA CYS A 69 3.90 -5.88 5.10
C CYS A 69 5.08 -5.50 4.21
N VAL A 70 5.73 -4.36 4.48
CA VAL A 70 6.91 -3.91 3.71
C VAL A 70 8.09 -4.86 3.93
N CYS A 71 8.38 -5.25 5.18
CA CYS A 71 9.45 -6.18 5.50
C CYS A 71 9.23 -7.55 4.85
N GLU A 72 7.99 -8.08 4.92
CA GLU A 72 7.64 -9.36 4.28
C GLU A 72 7.80 -9.30 2.75
N ASN A 73 7.39 -8.20 2.11
CA ASN A 73 7.52 -8.03 0.67
C ASN A 73 8.98 -7.87 0.23
N ALA A 74 9.78 -7.12 0.99
CA ALA A 74 11.21 -6.94 0.72
C ALA A 74 11.99 -8.27 0.84
N CYS A 75 11.68 -9.10 1.84
CA CYS A 75 12.29 -10.41 2.02
C CYS A 75 11.98 -11.37 0.85
N HIS A 76 10.73 -11.39 0.37
CA HIS A 76 10.36 -12.21 -0.80
C HIS A 76 11.05 -11.75 -2.09
N SER A 77 11.14 -10.44 -2.31
CA SER A 77 11.81 -9.87 -3.48
C SER A 77 13.31 -10.18 -3.52
N ALA A 78 13.96 -10.31 -2.36
CA ALA A 78 15.36 -10.74 -2.27
C ALA A 78 15.54 -12.22 -2.66
N ALA A 79 14.59 -13.09 -2.32
CA ALA A 79 14.66 -14.52 -2.63
C ALA A 79 14.54 -14.80 -4.14
N HIS A 80 13.72 -14.04 -4.88
CA HIS A 80 13.48 -14.26 -6.31
C HIS A 80 14.63 -13.78 -7.22
N LYS A 81 15.54 -12.94 -6.72
CA LYS A 81 16.73 -12.48 -7.47
C LYS A 81 17.93 -13.43 -7.39
N ILE A 82 17.84 -14.51 -6.61
CA ILE A 82 18.96 -15.45 -6.35
C ILE A 82 18.82 -16.76 -7.16
N THR A 83 17.69 -16.96 -7.85
CA THR A 83 17.45 -18.05 -8.82
C THR A 83 17.43 -17.52 -10.23
#